data_AF-A0A1H7T515-F1
#
_entry.id   AF-A0A1H7T515-F1
#
_cell.length_a   1.000
_cell.length_b   1.000
_cell.length_c   1.000
_cell.angle_alpha   90.00
_cell.angle_beta   90.00
_cell.angle_gamma   90.00
#
_symmetry.space_group_name_H-M   'P 1'
#
loop_
_entity.id
_entity.type
_entity.pdbx_description
1 polymer ?
#
loop_
_entity_poly.entity_id
_entity_poly.type
_entity_poly.pdbx_seq_one_letter_code
_entity_poly.pdbx_strand_id
1 'polypeptide(L)'
;MGNIITNEKINDSTILMSNGLTSVFIETICLAGSDIALEKYQQDIMIWFSQRDWMILGMGFEGFDIGEIVWRKEIFYEQQRFILKVIDRATEKTNWDLLNYTPGEMIFETLTNFRQMIQDFRIEHIETENEIPIFDFDGIINRYDKCDKHSIYKHYAGCVICNR
;
A
#
# COMPACT_ATOMS: atom_id res chain seq x y z
N MET A 1 -6.21 -5.76 18.94
CA MET A 1 -6.85 -5.65 17.61
C MET A 1 -5.74 -5.61 16.59
N GLY A 2 -5.85 -6.43 15.55
CA GLY A 2 -4.92 -6.45 14.43
C GLY A 2 -5.61 -5.87 13.20
N ASN A 3 -4.81 -5.47 12.21
CA ASN A 3 -5.34 -5.12 10.89
C ASN A 3 -5.38 -6.37 10.02
N ILE A 4 -6.31 -6.43 9.09
CA ILE A 4 -6.57 -7.58 8.24
C ILE A 4 -6.53 -7.12 6.78
N ILE A 5 -5.71 -7.78 5.97
CA ILE A 5 -5.88 -7.71 4.52
C ILE A 5 -6.75 -8.89 4.11
N THR A 6 -7.83 -8.63 3.40
CA THR A 6 -8.79 -9.67 2.96
C THR A 6 -8.79 -9.81 1.44
N ASN A 7 -9.22 -10.97 0.95
CA ASN A 7 -9.54 -11.22 -0.45
C ASN A 7 -10.89 -11.92 -0.55
N GLU A 8 -11.92 -11.20 -0.13
CA GLU A 8 -13.30 -11.69 0.03
C GLU A 8 -13.89 -12.20 -1.29
N LYS A 9 -13.48 -11.60 -2.41
CA LYS A 9 -14.04 -11.93 -3.72
C LYS A 9 -13.54 -13.27 -4.29
N ILE A 10 -12.46 -13.82 -3.77
CA ILE A 10 -11.87 -15.05 -4.33
C ILE A 10 -12.09 -16.25 -3.42
N ASN A 11 -11.65 -16.14 -2.16
CA ASN A 11 -11.54 -17.29 -1.27
C ASN A 11 -11.60 -16.92 0.22
N ASP A 12 -12.00 -15.70 0.55
CA ASP A 12 -12.01 -15.16 1.92
C ASP A 12 -10.65 -15.32 2.63
N SER A 13 -9.55 -15.37 1.87
CA SER A 13 -8.21 -15.43 2.47
C SER A 13 -7.93 -14.14 3.22
N THR A 14 -7.22 -14.29 4.34
CA THR A 14 -6.92 -13.18 5.26
C THR A 14 -5.46 -13.18 5.66
N ILE A 15 -4.89 -11.98 5.79
CA ILE A 15 -3.59 -11.75 6.40
C ILE A 15 -3.81 -10.92 7.66
N LEU A 16 -3.62 -11.56 8.81
CA LEU A 16 -3.72 -10.91 10.11
C LEU A 16 -2.37 -10.29 10.48
N MET A 17 -2.36 -9.00 10.80
CA MET A 17 -1.17 -8.28 11.22
C MET A 17 -1.40 -7.57 12.56
N SER A 18 -0.38 -7.57 13.41
CA SER A 18 -0.34 -6.62 14.53
C SER A 18 -0.20 -5.20 13.98
N ASN A 19 -0.64 -4.19 14.73
CA ASN A 19 -0.50 -2.79 14.33
C ASN A 19 0.94 -2.41 13.95
N GLY A 20 1.93 -2.92 14.71
CA GLY A 20 3.34 -2.73 14.39
C GLY A 20 3.72 -3.35 13.06
N LEU A 21 3.29 -4.57 12.77
CA LEU A 21 3.56 -5.25 11.50
C LEU A 21 2.85 -4.55 10.33
N THR A 22 1.63 -4.04 10.53
CA THR A 22 0.91 -3.24 9.53
C THR A 22 1.69 -1.98 9.16
N SER A 23 2.21 -1.24 10.16
CA SER A 23 3.06 -0.07 9.90
C SER A 23 4.28 -0.45 9.07
N VAL A 24 5.01 -1.51 9.46
CA VAL A 24 6.17 -1.99 8.69
C VAL A 24 5.76 -2.37 7.26
N PHE A 25 4.64 -3.04 7.07
CA PHE A 25 4.15 -3.42 5.74
C PHE A 25 3.88 -2.19 4.85
N ILE A 26 3.11 -1.22 5.32
CA ILE A 26 2.79 -0.01 4.55
C ILE A 26 4.06 0.80 4.26
N GLU A 27 4.94 0.97 5.24
CA GLU A 27 6.20 1.72 5.09
C GLU A 27 7.12 1.07 4.05
N THR A 28 7.32 -0.25 4.12
CA THR A 28 8.19 -0.98 3.18
C THR A 28 7.64 -1.00 1.76
N ILE A 29 6.32 -1.14 1.58
CA ILE A 29 5.66 -0.98 0.28
C ILE A 29 5.86 0.44 -0.27
N CYS A 30 5.61 1.47 0.55
CA CYS A 30 5.78 2.86 0.15
C CYS A 30 7.21 3.17 -0.30
N LEU A 31 8.21 2.70 0.46
CA LEU A 31 9.64 2.86 0.14
C LEU A 31 10.04 2.16 -1.16
N ALA A 32 9.53 0.95 -1.37
CA ALA A 32 9.87 0.13 -2.52
C ALA A 32 9.27 0.62 -3.85
N GLY A 33 8.11 1.30 -3.79
CA GLY A 33 7.35 1.68 -4.98
C GLY A 33 7.38 3.16 -5.34
N SER A 34 7.62 4.05 -4.38
CA SER A 34 7.48 5.49 -4.64
C SER A 34 8.50 6.04 -5.64
N ASP A 35 9.71 5.47 -5.72
CA ASP A 35 10.77 5.91 -6.62
C ASP A 35 10.58 5.42 -8.07
N ILE A 36 9.93 4.27 -8.26
CA ILE A 36 9.62 3.70 -9.58
C ILE A 36 8.23 4.08 -10.12
N ALA A 37 7.44 4.86 -9.37
CA ALA A 37 6.13 5.35 -9.77
C ALA A 37 6.25 6.57 -10.71
N LEU A 38 6.40 6.30 -12.01
CA LEU A 38 6.59 7.30 -13.07
C LEU A 38 5.26 7.71 -13.71
N GLU A 39 4.39 6.74 -13.93
CA GLU A 39 3.08 6.96 -14.55
C GLU A 39 2.04 7.35 -13.51
N LYS A 40 1.07 8.19 -13.90
CA LYS A 40 0.02 8.69 -12.98
C LYS A 40 -0.65 7.56 -12.18
N TYR A 41 -0.99 6.46 -12.84
CA TYR A 41 -1.64 5.32 -12.18
C TYR A 41 -0.76 4.64 -11.12
N GLN A 42 0.56 4.63 -11.33
CA GLN A 42 1.52 4.06 -10.39
C GLN A 42 1.62 4.96 -9.16
N GLN A 43 1.64 6.28 -9.39
CA GLN A 43 1.65 7.28 -8.33
C GLN A 43 0.35 7.18 -7.51
N ASP A 44 -0.79 7.06 -8.16
CA ASP A 44 -2.10 6.91 -7.53
C ASP A 44 -2.14 5.64 -6.64
N ILE A 45 -1.58 4.51 -7.08
CA ILE A 45 -1.42 3.29 -6.25
C ILE A 45 -0.54 3.55 -5.02
N MET A 46 0.61 4.20 -5.20
CA MET A 46 1.50 4.47 -4.08
C MET A 46 0.92 5.47 -3.09
N ILE A 47 0.18 6.48 -3.58
CA ILE A 47 -0.58 7.40 -2.76
C ILE A 47 -1.67 6.64 -2.00
N TRP A 48 -2.40 5.76 -2.67
CA TRP A 48 -3.41 4.91 -2.03
C TRP A 48 -2.81 4.17 -0.84
N PHE A 49 -1.68 3.47 -0.99
CA PHE A 49 -0.98 2.82 0.12
C PHE A 49 -0.56 3.80 1.22
N SER A 50 0.01 4.95 0.84
CA SER A 50 0.48 5.96 1.79
C SER A 50 -0.65 6.53 2.65
N GLN A 51 -1.89 6.54 2.14
CA GLN A 51 -3.06 7.03 2.87
C GLN A 51 -3.64 6.02 3.87
N ARG A 52 -3.17 4.76 3.87
CA ARG A 52 -3.59 3.75 4.85
C ARG A 52 -2.72 3.85 6.13
N ASP A 53 -2.41 5.07 6.52
CA ASP A 53 -1.71 5.41 7.75
C ASP A 53 -2.66 5.24 8.95
N TRP A 54 -2.75 4.02 9.45
CA TRP A 54 -3.68 3.66 10.54
C TRP A 54 -3.44 4.50 11.81
N MET A 55 -2.23 5.01 12.03
CA MET A 55 -1.91 5.87 13.19
C MET A 55 -2.67 7.20 13.15
N ILE A 56 -2.99 7.68 11.94
CA ILE A 56 -3.70 8.94 11.70
C ILE A 56 -5.19 8.70 11.48
N LEU A 57 -5.58 7.56 10.89
CA LEU A 57 -6.98 7.21 10.63
C LEU A 57 -7.77 6.82 11.90
N GLY A 58 -7.09 6.50 13.01
CA GLY A 58 -7.72 6.29 14.33
C GLY A 58 -8.32 4.88 14.56
N MET A 59 -8.93 4.68 15.73
CA MET A 59 -9.58 3.41 16.13
C MET A 59 -10.79 3.14 15.21
N GLY A 60 -10.61 2.29 14.21
CA GLY A 60 -11.62 1.93 13.21
C GLY A 60 -11.06 1.51 11.86
N PHE A 61 -9.77 1.78 11.60
CA PHE A 61 -9.08 1.20 10.45
C PHE A 61 -8.72 -0.27 10.77
N GLU A 62 -9.47 -1.20 10.18
CA GLU A 62 -9.29 -2.64 10.38
C GLU A 62 -8.45 -3.30 9.26
N GLY A 63 -7.91 -2.52 8.33
CA GLY A 63 -7.16 -2.99 7.16
C GLY A 63 -7.86 -2.66 5.84
N PHE A 64 -7.78 -3.53 4.83
CA PHE A 64 -8.39 -3.33 3.51
C PHE A 64 -8.59 -4.65 2.76
N ASP A 65 -9.58 -4.72 1.88
CA ASP A 65 -9.72 -5.83 0.93
C ASP A 65 -8.91 -5.57 -0.36
N ILE A 66 -8.37 -6.61 -1.00
CA ILE A 66 -7.65 -6.47 -2.28
C ILE A 66 -8.51 -5.76 -3.34
N GLY A 67 -9.81 -6.00 -3.32
CA GLY A 67 -10.78 -5.35 -4.19
C GLY A 67 -10.95 -3.85 -3.95
N GLU A 68 -10.47 -3.29 -2.84
CA GLU A 68 -10.54 -1.85 -2.53
C GLU A 68 -9.36 -1.04 -3.10
N ILE A 69 -8.31 -1.71 -3.59
CA ILE A 69 -7.24 -1.04 -4.33
C ILE A 69 -7.85 -0.30 -5.52
N VAL A 70 -7.24 0.82 -5.93
CA VAL A 70 -7.63 1.69 -7.05
C VAL A 70 -7.51 1.02 -8.43
N TRP A 71 -8.09 -0.17 -8.59
CA TRP A 71 -8.12 -0.92 -9.83
C TRP A 71 -8.97 -0.22 -10.89
N ARG A 72 -8.50 -0.29 -12.14
CA ARG A 72 -9.22 0.11 -13.35
C ARG A 72 -9.17 -1.05 -14.33
N LYS A 73 -10.31 -1.43 -14.90
CA LYS A 73 -10.40 -2.63 -15.74
C LYS A 73 -9.53 -2.49 -16.98
N GLU A 74 -9.44 -1.29 -17.55
CA GLU A 74 -8.71 -1.03 -18.79
C GLU A 74 -7.20 -1.28 -18.65
N ILE A 75 -6.65 -1.09 -17.44
CA ILE A 75 -5.21 -1.19 -17.18
C ILE A 75 -4.88 -2.15 -16.03
N PHE A 76 -5.79 -3.08 -15.73
CA PHE A 76 -5.69 -3.96 -14.58
C PHE A 76 -4.36 -4.72 -14.56
N TYR A 77 -3.94 -5.27 -15.69
CA TYR A 77 -2.70 -6.05 -15.76
C TYR A 77 -1.46 -5.18 -15.58
N GLU A 78 -1.47 -3.93 -16.03
CA GLU A 78 -0.41 -2.95 -15.79
C GLU A 78 -0.30 -2.61 -14.30
N GLN A 79 -1.44 -2.42 -13.63
CA GLN A 79 -1.50 -2.15 -12.19
C GLN A 79 -1.04 -3.37 -11.38
N GLN A 80 -1.50 -4.57 -11.75
CA GLN A 80 -1.13 -5.81 -11.08
C GLN A 80 0.38 -6.06 -11.21
N ARG A 81 0.94 -5.94 -12.43
CA ARG A 81 2.39 -6.06 -12.66
C ARG A 81 3.18 -5.03 -11.85
N PHE A 82 2.69 -3.79 -11.75
CA PHE A 82 3.34 -2.76 -10.95
C PHE A 82 3.37 -3.13 -9.46
N ILE A 83 2.23 -3.53 -8.87
CA ILE A 83 2.16 -3.92 -7.46
C ILE A 83 3.08 -5.12 -7.18
N LEU A 84 3.09 -6.14 -8.05
CA LEU A 84 4.00 -7.28 -7.90
C LEU A 84 5.47 -6.86 -7.91
N LYS A 85 5.85 -5.92 -8.79
CA LYS A 85 7.21 -5.36 -8.82
C LYS A 85 7.55 -4.59 -7.55
N VAL A 86 6.59 -3.86 -6.97
CA VAL A 86 6.77 -3.17 -5.68
C VAL A 86 7.00 -4.18 -4.56
N ILE A 87 6.23 -5.28 -4.53
CA ILE A 87 6.40 -6.34 -3.54
C ILE A 87 7.79 -6.99 -3.68
N ASP A 88 8.21 -7.33 -4.90
CA ASP A 88 9.53 -7.92 -5.14
C ASP A 88 10.66 -6.99 -4.61
N ARG A 89 10.56 -5.68 -4.87
CA ARG A 89 11.50 -4.68 -4.32
C ARG A 89 11.45 -4.55 -2.80
N ALA A 90 10.27 -4.65 -2.19
CA ALA A 90 10.11 -4.63 -0.74
C ALA A 90 10.76 -5.88 -0.11
N THR A 91 10.61 -7.04 -0.74
CA THR A 91 11.29 -8.29 -0.35
C THR A 91 12.81 -8.18 -0.49
N GLU A 92 13.30 -7.46 -1.50
CA GLU A 92 14.73 -7.13 -1.69
C GLU A 92 15.26 -6.07 -0.72
N LYS A 93 14.44 -5.60 0.24
CA LYS A 93 14.80 -4.57 1.23
C LYS A 93 15.14 -3.21 0.62
N THR A 94 14.54 -2.89 -0.52
CA THR A 94 14.80 -1.63 -1.24
C THR A 94 14.50 -0.41 -0.37
N ASN A 95 15.47 0.51 -0.27
CA ASN A 95 15.39 1.77 0.48
C ASN A 95 15.12 1.60 2.00
N TRP A 96 15.37 0.42 2.57
CA TRP A 96 15.20 0.19 4.02
C TRP A 96 16.22 0.96 4.87
N ASP A 97 17.31 1.44 4.30
CA ASP A 97 18.27 2.34 4.93
C ASP A 97 17.67 3.70 5.34
N LEU A 98 16.50 4.06 4.78
CA LEU A 98 15.75 5.24 5.16
C LEU A 98 14.89 5.04 6.42
N LEU A 99 14.78 3.81 6.94
CA LEU A 99 14.09 3.51 8.20
C LEU A 99 15.03 3.72 9.39
N ASN A 100 14.50 4.25 10.50
CA ASN A 100 15.24 4.38 11.76
C ASN A 100 15.21 3.09 12.62
N TYR A 101 14.72 1.98 12.07
CA TYR A 101 14.66 0.67 12.69
C TYR A 101 14.87 -0.42 11.63
N THR A 102 15.11 -1.65 12.07
CA THR A 102 15.21 -2.82 11.18
C THR A 102 13.88 -3.58 11.18
N PRO A 103 13.18 -3.71 10.04
CA PRO A 103 12.00 -4.58 9.94
C PRO A 103 12.31 -6.01 10.38
N GLY A 104 11.40 -6.62 11.14
CA GLY A 104 11.53 -8.01 11.59
C GLY A 104 11.15 -9.02 10.51
N GLU A 105 11.60 -10.26 10.65
CA GLU A 105 11.45 -11.33 9.65
C GLU A 105 9.99 -11.67 9.27
N MET A 106 9.02 -11.40 10.15
CA MET A 106 7.59 -11.63 9.87
C MET A 106 7.10 -10.89 8.62
N ILE A 107 7.76 -9.79 8.24
CA ILE A 107 7.39 -9.04 7.04
C ILE A 107 7.52 -9.86 5.76
N PHE A 108 8.47 -10.81 5.68
CA PHE A 108 8.67 -11.61 4.46
C PHE A 108 7.52 -12.57 4.21
N GLU A 109 6.99 -13.18 5.27
CA GLU A 109 5.80 -14.02 5.18
C GLU A 109 4.58 -13.18 4.77
N THR A 110 4.40 -12.01 5.38
CA THR A 110 3.33 -11.07 5.02
C THR A 110 3.41 -10.66 3.55
N LEU A 111 4.58 -10.26 3.06
CA LEU A 111 4.79 -9.88 1.67
C LEU A 111 4.53 -11.04 0.72
N THR A 112 4.94 -12.27 1.08
CA THR A 112 4.70 -13.48 0.30
C THR A 112 3.20 -13.78 0.18
N ASN A 113 2.47 -13.72 1.29
CA ASN A 113 1.03 -13.95 1.32
C ASN A 113 0.27 -12.86 0.53
N PHE A 114 0.68 -11.59 0.70
CA PHE A 114 0.10 -10.48 -0.06
C PHE A 114 0.37 -10.61 -1.56
N ARG A 115 1.57 -11.05 -1.94
CA ARG A 115 1.94 -11.35 -3.32
C ARG A 115 0.99 -12.37 -3.94
N GLN A 116 0.73 -13.47 -3.22
CA GLN A 116 -0.17 -14.53 -3.67
C GLN A 116 -1.58 -13.99 -3.88
N MET A 117 -2.11 -13.21 -2.92
CA MET A 117 -3.42 -12.56 -3.05
C MET A 117 -3.52 -11.68 -4.31
N ILE A 118 -2.49 -10.87 -4.59
CA ILE A 118 -2.45 -10.02 -5.79
C ILE A 118 -2.38 -10.86 -7.08
N GLN A 119 -1.66 -12.00 -7.08
CA GLN A 119 -1.57 -12.89 -8.25
C GLN A 119 -2.89 -13.62 -8.54
N ASP A 120 -3.61 -13.99 -7.50
CA ASP A 120 -4.89 -14.67 -7.61
C ASP A 120 -6.00 -13.72 -8.05
N PHE A 121 -5.90 -12.43 -7.71
CA PHE A 121 -6.85 -11.41 -8.13
C PHE A 121 -6.87 -11.22 -9.65
N ARG A 122 -8.07 -11.11 -10.21
CA ARG A 122 -8.31 -11.03 -11.65
C ARG A 122 -9.29 -9.90 -11.96
N ILE A 123 -9.30 -9.50 -13.23
CA ILE A 123 -10.13 -8.40 -13.74
C ILE A 123 -11.63 -8.66 -13.49
N GLU A 124 -12.07 -9.92 -13.49
CA GLU A 124 -13.46 -10.31 -13.25
C GLU A 124 -13.93 -10.02 -11.82
N HIS A 125 -13.00 -9.88 -10.87
CA HIS A 125 -13.30 -9.57 -9.47
C HIS A 125 -13.47 -8.06 -9.21
N ILE A 126 -13.26 -7.21 -10.22
CA ILE A 126 -13.51 -5.77 -10.13
C ILE A 126 -15.00 -5.51 -10.44
N GLU A 127 -15.81 -5.30 -9.41
CA GLU A 127 -17.25 -5.04 -9.59
C GLU A 127 -17.52 -3.60 -10.00
N THR A 128 -16.97 -2.65 -9.25
CA THR A 128 -17.05 -1.21 -9.51
C THR A 128 -15.64 -0.68 -9.67
N GLU A 129 -15.39 0.13 -10.70
CA GLU A 129 -14.11 0.81 -10.79
C GLU A 129 -13.99 1.78 -9.62
N ASN A 130 -12.93 1.58 -8.84
CA ASN A 130 -12.66 2.36 -7.65
C ASN A 130 -12.08 3.71 -8.08
N GLU A 131 -12.89 4.56 -8.71
CA GLU A 131 -12.45 5.87 -9.20
C GLU A 131 -12.15 6.85 -8.05
N ILE A 132 -12.71 6.65 -6.85
CA ILE A 132 -12.45 7.55 -5.71
C ILE A 132 -12.23 6.82 -4.35
N PRO A 133 -11.06 6.20 -4.11
CA PRO A 133 -10.63 5.74 -2.78
C PRO A 133 -9.38 6.48 -2.28
N ILE A 134 -8.89 7.44 -3.07
CA ILE A 134 -7.78 8.33 -2.72
C ILE A 134 -8.42 9.62 -2.24
N PHE A 135 -8.23 9.95 -0.97
CA PHE A 135 -8.66 11.22 -0.42
C PHE A 135 -7.86 12.35 -1.08
N ASP A 136 -8.55 13.27 -1.73
CA ASP A 136 -7.96 14.56 -2.05
C ASP A 136 -8.02 15.42 -0.79
N PHE A 137 -6.92 16.06 -0.44
CA PHE A 137 -6.82 16.88 0.76
C PHE A 137 -7.07 18.36 0.44
N ASP A 138 -7.83 18.65 -0.62
CA ASP A 138 -8.35 19.96 -1.02
C ASP A 138 -7.37 21.13 -0.81
N GLY A 139 -6.17 21.00 -1.40
CA GLY A 139 -5.17 22.07 -1.40
C GLY A 139 -4.38 22.26 -0.09
N ILE A 140 -4.60 21.42 0.93
CA ILE A 140 -3.76 21.38 2.14
C ILE A 140 -2.33 20.93 1.79
N ILE A 141 -2.21 19.96 0.89
CA ILE A 141 -0.95 19.51 0.28
C ILE A 141 -1.18 19.25 -1.20
N ASN A 142 -0.13 19.31 -2.02
CA ASN A 142 -0.24 18.81 -3.39
C ASN A 142 -0.26 17.27 -3.33
N ARG A 143 -1.23 16.68 -4.04
CA ARG A 143 -1.52 15.23 -4.04
C ARG A 143 -0.29 14.36 -4.31
N TYR A 144 0.63 14.85 -5.14
CA TYR A 144 1.84 14.13 -5.53
C TYR A 144 3.08 14.53 -4.72
N ASP A 145 2.90 15.28 -3.63
CA ASP A 145 4.01 15.70 -2.77
C ASP A 145 4.64 14.50 -2.08
N LYS A 146 5.98 14.47 -2.15
CA LYS A 146 6.80 13.48 -1.46
C LYS A 146 7.39 14.05 -0.18
N CYS A 147 7.78 13.15 0.73
CA CYS A 147 8.56 13.47 1.91
C CYS A 147 10.00 13.75 1.50
N ASP A 148 10.56 14.87 1.95
CA ASP A 148 11.95 15.24 1.64
C ASP A 148 12.98 14.25 2.23
N LYS A 149 12.61 13.57 3.33
CA LYS A 149 13.49 12.62 4.02
C LYS A 149 13.42 11.22 3.44
N HIS A 150 12.20 10.74 3.17
CA HIS A 150 11.97 9.34 2.82
C HIS A 150 11.60 9.13 1.34
N SER A 151 11.41 10.22 0.58
CA SER A 151 11.04 10.20 -0.85
C SER A 151 9.77 9.38 -1.21
N ILE A 152 8.88 9.18 -0.22
CA ILE A 152 7.57 8.55 -0.39
C ILE A 152 6.45 9.59 -0.43
N TYR A 153 5.31 9.25 -1.04
CA TYR A 153 4.14 10.14 -1.07
C TYR A 153 3.62 10.43 0.34
N LYS A 154 3.16 11.67 0.53
CA LYS A 154 2.57 12.15 1.78
C LYS A 154 1.04 12.15 1.70
N HIS A 155 0.42 12.08 2.86
CA HIS A 155 -0.96 12.52 3.08
C HIS A 155 -0.95 13.79 3.94
N TYR A 156 -2.13 14.36 4.25
CA TYR A 156 -2.23 15.66 4.92
C TYR A 156 -1.46 15.79 6.24
N ALA A 157 -1.24 14.69 6.98
CA ALA A 157 -0.53 14.73 8.24
C ALA A 157 0.98 14.41 8.11
N GLY A 158 1.48 14.13 6.90
CA GLY A 158 2.88 13.78 6.66
C GLY A 158 3.04 12.48 5.89
N CYS A 159 4.16 11.78 6.09
CA CYS A 159 4.37 10.44 5.52
C CYS A 159 4.33 9.37 6.62
N VAL A 160 3.97 8.15 6.22
CA VAL A 160 3.78 7.01 7.13
C VAL A 160 5.01 6.68 8.00
N ILE A 161 6.22 7.03 7.54
CA ILE A 161 7.46 6.81 8.30
C ILE A 161 7.74 7.96 9.30
N CYS A 162 7.46 9.21 8.90
CA CYS A 162 7.66 10.36 9.80
C CYS A 162 6.66 10.38 10.97
N ASN A 163 5.49 9.78 10.77
CA ASN A 163 4.40 9.80 11.74
C ASN A 163 4.55 8.71 12.82
N ARG A 164 5.56 7.85 12.68
CA ARG A 164 5.84 6.73 13.57
C ARG A 164 6.49 7.17 14.88
#